data_AF-A0A8S3IA55-F1
#
_entry.id   AF-A0A8S3IA55-F1
#
_cell.length_a   1.000
_cell.length_b   1.000
_cell.length_c   1.000
_cell.angle_alpha   90.00
_cell.angle_beta   90.00
_cell.angle_gamma   90.00
#
_symmetry.space_group_name_H-M   'P 1'
#
loop_
_entity.id
_entity.type
_entity.pdbx_description
1 polymer ?
#
loop_
_entity_poly.entity_id
_entity_poly.type
_entity_poly.pdbx_seq_one_letter_code
_entity_poly.pdbx_strand_id
1 'polypeptide(L)'
;FFLLDAYRALELLEEYYNRLDSPEDKPLKNAIDRVIKVFKSRLFQALLDIQEFYESILLDEQRDRSAKMDATLNLADEWEKQPILKRNNQ
;
A
#
# COMPACT_ATOMS: atom_id res chain seq x y z
N PHE A 1 10.56 10.69 -3.33
CA PHE A 1 11.67 9.94 -2.71
C PHE A 1 11.17 8.58 -2.22
N PHE A 2 10.24 8.48 -1.25
CA PHE A 2 9.78 7.19 -0.68
C PHE A 2 9.12 6.17 -1.64
N LEU A 3 8.37 6.60 -2.66
CA LEU A 3 7.75 5.66 -3.62
C LEU A 3 8.77 4.93 -4.50
N LEU A 4 9.89 5.60 -4.83
CA LEU A 4 10.97 5.01 -5.62
C LEU A 4 11.71 3.95 -4.80
N ASP A 5 11.93 4.22 -3.51
CA ASP A 5 12.57 3.29 -2.58
C ASP A 5 11.69 2.05 -2.33
N ALA A 6 10.37 2.22 -2.21
CA ALA A 6 9.42 1.12 -2.08
C ALA A 6 9.37 0.24 -3.34
N TYR A 7 9.38 0.85 -4.53
CA TYR A 7 9.42 0.12 -5.79
C TYR A 7 10.72 -0.69 -5.93
N ARG A 8 11.86 -0.08 -5.60
CA ARG A 8 13.16 -0.74 -5.60
C ARG A 8 13.23 -1.90 -4.60
N ALA A 9 12.64 -1.76 -3.42
CA ALA A 9 12.59 -2.84 -2.43
C ALA A 9 11.77 -4.05 -2.93
N LEU A 10 10.65 -3.81 -3.63
CA LEU A 10 9.85 -4.87 -4.23
C LEU A 10 10.58 -5.54 -5.40
N GLU A 11 11.25 -4.76 -6.25
CA GLU A 11 12.05 -5.26 -7.37
C GLU A 11 13.17 -6.20 -6.88
N LEU A 12 13.90 -5.84 -5.82
CA LEU A 12 14.92 -6.70 -5.23
C LEU A 12 14.33 -8.04 -4.70
N LEU A 13 13.12 -8.01 -4.16
CA LEU A 13 12.45 -9.22 -3.68
C LEU A 13 11.99 -10.12 -4.84
N GLU A 14 11.50 -9.52 -5.92
CA GLU A 14 11.13 -10.21 -7.16
C GLU A 14 12.36 -10.80 -7.86
N GLU A 15 13.48 -10.08 -7.88
CA GLU A 15 14.76 -10.62 -8.37
C GLU A 15 15.20 -11.83 -7.56
N TYR A 16 15.12 -11.77 -6.23
CA TYR A 16 15.47 -12.92 -5.39
C TYR A 16 14.54 -14.11 -5.65
N TYR A 17 13.22 -13.87 -5.75
CA TYR A 17 12.25 -14.89 -6.15
C TYR A 17 12.61 -15.57 -7.47
N ASN A 18 13.06 -14.80 -8.46
CA ASN A 18 13.44 -15.30 -9.78
C ASN A 18 14.75 -16.09 -9.80
N ARG A 19 15.62 -15.93 -8.78
CA ARG A 19 16.87 -16.69 -8.64
C ARG A 19 16.68 -18.06 -7.98
N LEU A 20 15.51 -18.32 -7.38
CA LEU A 20 15.17 -19.58 -6.74
C LEU A 20 14.70 -20.60 -7.79
N ASP A 21 15.64 -21.39 -8.32
CA ASP A 21 15.39 -22.34 -9.41
C ASP A 21 15.48 -23.81 -8.98
N SER A 22 15.93 -24.07 -7.75
CA SER A 22 16.02 -25.44 -7.22
C SER A 22 14.65 -25.95 -6.78
N PRO A 23 14.35 -27.26 -6.96
CA PRO A 23 13.17 -27.89 -6.38
C PRO A 23 13.07 -27.73 -4.85
N GLU A 24 14.20 -27.63 -4.17
CA GLU A 24 14.31 -27.45 -2.71
C GLU A 24 13.87 -26.06 -2.25
N ASP A 25 13.99 -25.05 -3.13
CA ASP A 25 13.61 -23.67 -2.84
C ASP A 25 12.10 -23.42 -2.96
N LYS A 26 11.35 -24.41 -3.46
CA LYS A 26 9.91 -24.26 -3.75
C LYS A 26 9.08 -23.75 -2.55
N PRO A 27 9.30 -24.20 -1.30
CA PRO A 27 8.59 -23.66 -0.15
C PRO A 27 8.91 -22.18 0.10
N LEU A 28 10.19 -21.78 -0.03
CA LEU A 28 10.63 -20.40 0.13
C LEU A 28 10.07 -19.50 -0.98
N LYS A 29 10.12 -19.98 -2.23
CA LYS A 29 9.55 -19.31 -3.39
C LYS A 29 8.06 -19.02 -3.19
N ASN A 30 7.29 -20.00 -2.70
CA ASN A 30 5.87 -19.81 -2.37
C ASN A 30 5.64 -18.79 -1.24
N ALA A 31 6.49 -18.79 -0.21
CA ALA A 31 6.39 -17.83 0.89
C ALA A 31 6.63 -16.39 0.39
N ILE A 32 7.65 -16.19 -0.45
CA ILE A 32 7.97 -14.90 -1.06
C ILE A 32 6.85 -14.42 -1.98
N ASP A 33 6.32 -15.29 -2.85
CA ASP A 33 5.17 -14.97 -3.70
C ASP A 33 3.96 -14.50 -2.88
N ARG A 34 3.69 -15.15 -1.75
CA ARG A 34 2.62 -14.72 -0.84
C ARG A 34 2.88 -13.33 -0.27
N VAL A 35 4.11 -13.03 0.16
CA VAL A 35 4.49 -11.70 0.66
C VAL A 35 4.30 -10.64 -0.42
N ILE A 36 4.76 -10.90 -1.65
CA ILE A 36 4.62 -9.99 -2.79
C ILE A 36 3.13 -9.73 -3.09
N LYS A 37 2.31 -10.78 -3.16
CA LYS A 37 0.86 -10.67 -3.42
C LYS A 37 0.14 -9.87 -2.35
N VAL A 38 0.41 -10.15 -1.07
CA VAL A 38 -0.20 -9.42 0.06
C VAL A 38 0.21 -7.95 0.02
N PHE A 39 1.50 -7.67 -0.24
CA PHE A 39 1.99 -6.30 -0.34
C PHE A 39 1.32 -5.53 -1.49
N LYS A 40 1.29 -6.09 -2.71
CA LYS A 40 0.64 -5.50 -3.87
C LYS A 40 -0.86 -5.25 -3.63
N SER A 41 -1.55 -6.20 -3.02
CA SER A 41 -2.97 -6.06 -2.68
C SER A 41 -3.21 -4.91 -1.70
N ARG A 42 -2.38 -4.78 -0.66
CA ARG A 42 -2.49 -3.69 0.32
C ARG A 42 -2.16 -2.33 -0.29
N LEU A 43 -1.14 -2.27 -1.16
CA LEU A 43 -0.81 -1.05 -1.90
C LEU A 43 -1.97 -0.62 -2.80
N PHE A 44 -2.57 -1.57 -3.52
CA PHE A 44 -3.72 -1.28 -4.37
C PHE A 44 -4.91 -0.76 -3.58
N GLN A 45 -5.23 -1.38 -2.43
CA GLN A 45 -6.27 -0.88 -1.52
C GLN A 45 -5.98 0.54 -1.05
N ALA A 46 -4.74 0.82 -0.61
CA ALA A 46 -4.35 2.16 -0.20
C ALA A 46 -4.54 3.21 -1.31
N LEU A 47 -4.23 2.83 -2.56
CA LEU A 47 -4.43 3.72 -3.72
C LEU A 47 -5.93 3.93 -4.01
N LEU A 48 -6.75 2.90 -3.88
CA LEU A 48 -8.21 3.03 -4.01
C LEU A 48 -8.79 3.94 -2.94
N ASP A 49 -8.32 3.84 -1.68
CA ASP A 49 -8.79 4.71 -0.59
C ASP A 49 -8.48 6.19 -0.90
N ILE A 50 -7.29 6.49 -1.47
CA ILE A 50 -6.95 7.85 -1.93
C ILE A 50 -7.90 8.29 -3.05
N GLN A 51 -8.13 7.41 -4.04
CA GLN A 51 -8.99 7.71 -5.17
C GLN A 51 -10.43 7.98 -4.72
N GLU A 52 -11.00 7.13 -3.87
CA GLU A 52 -12.33 7.30 -3.31
C GLU A 52 -12.44 8.61 -2.53
N PHE A 53 -11.46 8.94 -1.70
CA PHE A 53 -11.44 10.22 -0.99
C PHE A 53 -11.41 11.42 -1.95
N TYR A 54 -10.57 11.35 -2.98
CA TYR A 54 -10.49 12.39 -4.00
C TYR A 54 -11.83 12.60 -4.71
N GLU A 55 -12.47 11.51 -5.14
CA GLU A 55 -13.74 11.54 -5.87
C GLU A 55 -14.93 11.95 -4.99
N SER A 56 -15.02 11.42 -3.77
CA SER A 56 -16.17 11.60 -2.88
C SER A 56 -16.14 12.89 -2.07
N ILE A 57 -14.95 13.41 -1.74
CA ILE A 57 -14.79 14.58 -0.88
C ILE A 57 -14.25 15.77 -1.67
N LEU A 58 -13.15 15.60 -2.41
CA LEU A 58 -12.47 16.74 -3.04
C LEU A 58 -13.17 17.20 -4.33
N LEU A 59 -13.69 16.27 -5.14
CA LEU A 59 -14.45 16.59 -6.35
C LEU A 59 -15.90 16.99 -6.10
N ASP A 60 -16.44 16.81 -4.89
CA ASP A 60 -17.80 17.21 -4.56
C ASP A 60 -17.94 18.74 -4.60
N GLU A 61 -18.57 19.27 -5.66
CA GLU A 61 -18.77 20.71 -5.86
C GLU A 61 -19.75 21.33 -4.85
N GLN A 62 -20.58 20.52 -4.19
CA GLN A 62 -21.53 20.99 -3.19
C GLN A 62 -20.89 21.21 -1.81
N ARG A 63 -19.69 20.66 -1.59
CA ARG A 63 -18.91 20.89 -0.36
C ARG A 63 -18.11 22.19 -0.47
N ASP A 64 -18.24 23.02 0.57
CA ASP A 64 -17.37 24.17 0.72
C ASP A 64 -15.91 23.78 1.00
N ARG A 65 -14.99 24.74 0.84
CA ARG A 65 -13.56 24.51 1.03
C ARG A 65 -13.20 24.17 2.49
N SER A 66 -13.95 24.69 3.46
CA SER A 66 -13.68 24.43 4.88
C SER A 66 -13.99 22.98 5.22
N ALA A 67 -15.16 22.47 4.80
CA ALA A 67 -15.57 21.10 4.98
C ALA A 67 -14.61 20.11 4.29
N LYS A 68 -14.08 20.46 3.10
CA LYS A 68 -13.04 19.67 2.43
C LYS A 68 -11.74 19.65 3.24
N MET A 69 -11.33 20.79 3.79
CA MET A 69 -10.13 20.90 4.63
C MET A 69 -10.26 20.04 5.89
N ASP A 70 -11.37 20.17 6.61
CA ASP A 70 -11.62 19.41 7.84
C ASP A 70 -11.62 17.90 7.57
N ALA A 71 -12.27 17.46 6.48
CA ALA A 71 -12.27 16.05 6.09
C ALA A 71 -10.87 15.54 5.72
N THR A 72 -10.05 16.38 5.08
CA THR A 72 -8.66 16.03 4.72
C THR A 72 -7.78 15.87 5.97
N LEU A 73 -7.92 16.78 6.94
CA LEU A 73 -7.20 16.70 8.21
C LEU A 73 -7.60 15.46 9.01
N ASN A 74 -8.90 15.18 9.09
CA ASN A 74 -9.40 13.98 9.76
C ASN A 74 -8.88 12.70 9.10
N LEU A 75 -8.83 12.63 7.76
CA LEU A 75 -8.27 11.47 7.05
C LEU A 75 -6.79 11.27 7.39
N ALA A 76 -6.01 12.35 7.42
CA ALA A 76 -4.60 12.30 7.77
C ALA A 76 -4.40 11.79 9.21
N ASP A 77 -5.14 12.33 10.18
CA ASP A 77 -5.08 11.90 11.58
C ASP A 77 -5.39 10.41 11.74
N GLU A 78 -6.39 9.89 11.00
CA GLU A 78 -6.75 8.48 11.05
C GLU A 78 -5.65 7.57 10.46
N TRP A 79 -5.02 8.00 9.37
CA TRP A 79 -3.93 7.26 8.73
C TRP A 79 -2.65 7.27 9.55
N GLU A 80 -2.39 8.33 10.31
CA GLU A 80 -1.28 8.39 11.25
C GLU A 80 -1.49 7.46 12.45
N LYS A 81 -2.73 7.31 12.93
CA LYS A 81 -3.06 6.37 14.03
C LYS A 81 -3.00 4.90 13.59
N GLN A 82 -3.32 4.61 12.34
CA GLN A 82 -3.32 3.25 11.80
C GLN A 82 -2.48 3.17 10.53
N PRO A 83 -1.17 2.84 10.63
CA PRO A 83 -0.36 2.67 9.45
C PRO A 83 -0.93 1.55 8.57
N ILE A 84 -1.17 1.89 7.30
CA ILE A 84 -1.69 1.04 6.22
C ILE A 84 -0.90 -0.29 6.14
N LEU A 85 0.37 -0.26 6.53
CA LEU A 85 1.21 -1.44 6.72
C LEU A 85 1.33 -1.77 8.23
N LYS A 86 0.32 -2.45 8.79
CA LYS A 86 0.53 -3.14 10.07
C LYS A 86 1.70 -4.12 9.91
N ARG A 87 2.77 -3.88 10.67
CA ARG A 87 3.86 -4.83 10.93
C ARG A 87 3.20 -6.03 11.60
N ASN A 88 2.87 -7.05 10.82
CA ASN A 88 2.29 -8.29 11.34
C ASN A 88 3.39 -9.06 12.08
N ASN A 89 3.66 -8.65 13.32
CA ASN A 89 4.37 -9.49 14.29
C ASN A 89 3.29 -10.01 15.25
N GLN A 90 2.72 -11.16 14.88
CA GLN A 90 2.18 -12.08 15.88
C GLN A 90 3.33 -12.68 16.68
#